data_AF-H5TAA6-F1
#
_entry.id   AF-H5TAA6-F1
#
_cell.length_a   1.000
_cell.length_b   1.000
_cell.length_c   1.000
_cell.angle_alpha   90.00
_cell.angle_beta   90.00
_cell.angle_gamma   90.00
#
_symmetry.space_group_name_H-M   'P 1'
#
loop_
_entity.id
_entity.type
_entity.pdbx_description
1 polymer ?
#
loop_
_entity_poly.entity_id
_entity_poly.type
_entity_poly.pdbx_seq_one_letter_code
_entity_poly.pdbx_strand_id
1 'polypeptide(L)'
;MQAYDAFDASLEIDPSYNFALLNRAIALYYGGRAQLAVDDTSTYLAQDPTDPFRLLWHFIVYRESSNDEAAKIMLNKARGALFEQNWASSLADYYLGIVNESAVIAALLRDVTSQTQLNHRLCEAYFYLGKHSAYLGKYTKAENYFKLSLSTNVFEYIEHKYARIELAKVRRARLDEMQAQ
;
A
#
# COMPACT_ATOMS: atom_id res chain seq x y z
N MET A 1 -45.99 2.24 -6.07
CA MET A 1 -44.82 1.61 -6.76
C MET A 1 -44.04 2.74 -7.40
N GLN A 2 -42.87 3.18 -6.98
CA GLN A 2 -41.94 2.77 -5.91
C GLN A 2 -41.35 4.08 -5.36
N ALA A 3 -41.61 4.37 -4.08
CA ALA A 3 -40.97 5.45 -3.32
C ALA A 3 -39.94 4.89 -2.34
N TYR A 4 -39.38 3.72 -2.66
CA TYR A 4 -38.46 2.97 -1.81
C TYR A 4 -37.12 2.62 -2.49
N ASP A 5 -36.93 2.91 -3.79
CA ASP A 5 -35.70 2.53 -4.51
C ASP A 5 -34.77 3.72 -4.85
N ALA A 6 -35.06 4.91 -4.34
CA ALA A 6 -34.20 6.10 -4.53
C ALA A 6 -33.76 6.75 -3.21
N PHE A 7 -33.92 6.02 -2.09
CA PHE A 7 -33.39 6.40 -0.78
C PHE A 7 -31.99 5.81 -0.50
N ASP A 8 -31.45 4.97 -1.38
CA ASP A 8 -30.04 4.51 -1.34
C ASP A 8 -29.05 5.61 -1.79
N ALA A 9 -29.55 6.82 -2.06
CA ALA A 9 -28.78 8.07 -2.12
C ALA A 9 -28.38 8.58 -0.71
N SER A 10 -28.58 7.80 0.35
CA SER A 10 -28.09 8.18 1.68
C SER A 10 -26.61 7.86 1.81
N LEU A 11 -25.78 8.90 1.70
CA LEU A 11 -24.35 8.95 2.04
C LEU A 11 -23.45 8.29 0.99
N GLU A 12 -23.28 8.88 -0.19
CA GLU A 12 -22.23 9.89 -0.40
C GLU A 12 -21.37 10.12 0.87
N ILE A 13 -20.57 9.12 1.23
CA ILE A 13 -19.48 9.30 2.18
C ILE A 13 -18.56 10.33 1.53
N ASP A 14 -18.55 11.54 2.07
CA ASP A 14 -17.64 12.60 1.65
C ASP A 14 -16.25 11.97 1.40
N PRO A 15 -15.77 11.94 0.15
CA PRO A 15 -14.47 11.37 -0.17
C PRO A 15 -13.37 11.97 0.72
N SER A 16 -13.54 13.23 1.15
CA SER A 16 -12.64 13.92 2.07
C SER A 16 -12.52 13.24 3.44
N TYR A 17 -13.62 12.65 3.96
CA TYR A 17 -13.64 11.97 5.26
C TYR A 17 -12.85 10.66 5.23
N ASN A 18 -12.98 9.89 4.14
CA ASN A 18 -12.24 8.64 3.96
C ASN A 18 -10.73 8.89 3.82
N PHE A 19 -10.35 9.92 3.07
CA PHE A 19 -8.94 10.31 2.97
C PHE A 19 -8.40 10.91 4.27
N ALA A 20 -9.23 11.51 5.13
CA ALA A 20 -8.78 12.05 6.41
C ALA A 20 -8.21 10.98 7.34
N LEU A 21 -8.87 9.80 7.43
CA LEU A 21 -8.38 8.66 8.21
C LEU A 21 -7.03 8.17 7.69
N LEU A 22 -6.95 7.90 6.38
CA LEU A 22 -5.70 7.43 5.77
C LEU A 22 -4.57 8.45 5.92
N ASN A 23 -4.81 9.72 5.65
CA ASN A 23 -3.81 10.77 5.78
C ASN A 23 -3.29 10.92 7.21
N ARG A 24 -4.18 10.86 8.21
CA ARG A 24 -3.79 10.88 9.62
C ARG A 24 -2.97 9.65 10.00
N ALA A 25 -3.40 8.46 9.57
CA ALA A 25 -2.68 7.23 9.83
C ALA A 25 -1.27 7.24 9.22
N ILE A 26 -1.14 7.71 7.98
CA ILE A 26 0.17 7.82 7.30
C ILE A 26 1.07 8.85 8.02
N ALA A 27 0.53 9.99 8.44
CA ALA A 27 1.28 10.99 9.20
C ALA A 27 1.79 10.43 10.54
N LEU A 28 0.95 9.67 11.25
CA LEU A 28 1.31 8.99 12.49
C LEU A 28 2.36 7.90 12.25
N TYR A 29 2.21 7.09 11.20
CA TYR A 29 3.17 6.07 10.79
C TYR A 29 4.56 6.66 10.50
N TYR A 30 4.65 7.68 9.65
CA TYR A 30 5.93 8.35 9.38
C TYR A 30 6.46 9.16 10.57
N GLY A 31 5.58 9.54 11.50
CA GLY A 31 5.93 10.15 12.78
C GLY A 31 6.36 9.15 13.87
N GLY A 32 6.56 7.87 13.53
CA GLY A 32 7.00 6.83 14.47
C GLY A 32 5.94 6.42 15.50
N ARG A 33 4.67 6.74 15.25
CA ARG A 33 3.54 6.50 16.16
C ARG A 33 2.57 5.49 15.54
N ALA A 34 3.10 4.36 15.08
CA ALA A 34 2.31 3.33 14.40
C ALA A 34 1.16 2.81 15.27
N GLN A 35 1.36 2.68 16.59
CA GLN A 35 0.31 2.24 17.53
C GLN A 35 -0.94 3.13 17.46
N LEU A 36 -0.77 4.44 17.26
CA LEU A 36 -1.88 5.39 17.14
C LEU A 36 -2.54 5.36 15.75
N ALA A 37 -1.85 4.81 14.75
CA ALA A 37 -2.33 4.74 13.36
C ALA A 37 -3.11 3.45 13.06
N VAL A 38 -3.01 2.42 13.91
CA VAL A 38 -3.68 1.12 13.69
C VAL A 38 -5.19 1.30 13.59
N ASP A 39 -5.79 2.03 14.52
CA ASP A 39 -7.26 2.22 14.55
C ASP A 39 -7.76 2.95 13.30
N ASP A 40 -7.01 3.95 12.82
CA ASP A 40 -7.34 4.69 11.60
C ASP A 40 -7.28 3.80 10.36
N THR A 41 -6.20 3.04 10.19
CA THR A 41 -6.08 2.12 9.04
C THR A 41 -7.08 0.97 9.13
N SER A 42 -7.40 0.50 10.33
CA SER A 42 -8.42 -0.54 10.55
C SER A 42 -9.82 -0.04 10.18
N THR A 43 -10.18 1.16 10.64
CA THR A 43 -11.44 1.81 10.29
C THR A 43 -11.53 2.09 8.80
N TYR A 44 -10.44 2.58 8.20
CA TYR A 44 -10.36 2.81 6.77
C TYR A 44 -10.52 1.53 5.96
N LEU A 45 -9.89 0.41 6.37
CA LEU A 45 -10.09 -0.90 5.74
C LEU A 45 -11.53 -1.41 5.90
N ALA A 46 -12.16 -1.21 7.06
CA ALA A 46 -13.52 -1.69 7.31
C ALA A 46 -14.58 -1.04 6.38
N GLN A 47 -14.31 0.14 5.83
CA GLN A 47 -15.17 0.81 4.86
C GLN A 47 -15.21 0.12 3.49
N ASP A 48 -14.09 -0.50 3.09
CA ASP A 48 -14.01 -1.33 1.89
C ASP A 48 -12.96 -2.44 2.10
N PRO A 49 -13.38 -3.60 2.64
CA PRO A 49 -12.49 -4.73 2.88
C PRO A 49 -11.95 -5.38 1.60
N THR A 50 -12.50 -5.02 0.44
CA THR A 50 -12.15 -5.63 -0.86
C THR A 50 -10.99 -4.90 -1.56
N ASP A 51 -10.66 -3.69 -1.11
CA ASP A 51 -9.59 -2.85 -1.65
C ASP A 51 -8.20 -3.32 -1.15
N PRO A 52 -7.33 -3.82 -2.05
CA PRO A 52 -6.01 -4.29 -1.68
C PRO A 52 -5.11 -3.22 -1.05
N PHE A 53 -5.25 -1.95 -1.45
CA PHE A 53 -4.39 -0.88 -0.95
C PHE A 53 -4.74 -0.50 0.49
N ARG A 54 -6.03 -0.52 0.84
CA ARG A 54 -6.48 -0.35 2.24
C ARG A 54 -5.90 -1.44 3.13
N LEU A 55 -5.94 -2.68 2.65
CA LEU A 55 -5.40 -3.82 3.38
C LEU A 55 -3.88 -3.73 3.53
N LEU A 56 -3.16 -3.35 2.47
CA LEU A 56 -1.70 -3.19 2.52
C LEU A 56 -1.27 -2.07 3.46
N TRP A 57 -1.97 -0.93 3.49
CA TRP A 57 -1.70 0.13 4.46
C TRP A 57 -1.93 -0.33 5.90
N HIS A 58 -3.05 -1.00 6.16
CA HIS A 58 -3.32 -1.57 7.47
C HIS A 58 -2.24 -2.58 7.87
N PHE A 59 -1.84 -3.47 6.97
CA PHE A 59 -0.75 -4.41 7.22
C PHE A 59 0.57 -3.72 7.56
N ILE A 60 0.98 -2.71 6.79
CA ILE A 60 2.26 -2.00 7.01
C ILE A 60 2.26 -1.33 8.38
N VAL A 61 1.18 -0.66 8.75
CA VAL A 61 1.04 0.04 10.03
C VAL A 61 0.95 -0.97 11.19
N TYR A 62 0.13 -2.01 11.04
CA TYR A 62 -0.05 -3.02 12.07
C TYR A 62 1.24 -3.80 12.34
N ARG A 63 2.03 -4.10 11.31
CA ARG A 63 3.34 -4.73 11.46
C ARG A 63 4.31 -3.87 12.28
N GLU A 64 4.36 -2.57 12.01
CA GLU A 64 5.20 -1.63 12.75
C GLU A 64 4.74 -1.49 14.22
N SER A 65 3.43 -1.57 14.45
CA SER A 65 2.85 -1.51 15.79
C SER A 65 2.99 -2.80 16.60
N SER A 66 3.20 -3.94 15.94
CA SER A 66 3.16 -5.27 16.56
C SER A 66 4.42 -6.08 16.22
N ASN A 67 4.29 -7.11 15.38
CA ASN A 67 5.38 -7.87 14.81
C ASN A 67 4.96 -8.47 13.45
N ASP A 68 5.94 -8.97 12.69
CA ASP A 68 5.71 -9.49 11.34
C ASP A 68 4.79 -10.72 11.31
N GLU A 69 4.91 -11.61 12.30
CA GLU A 69 4.11 -12.84 12.37
C GLU A 69 2.62 -12.50 12.56
N ALA A 70 2.31 -11.66 13.54
CA ALA A 70 0.95 -11.19 13.80
C ALA A 70 0.36 -10.47 12.58
N ALA A 71 1.17 -9.65 11.90
CA ALA A 71 0.72 -8.94 10.72
C ALA A 71 0.45 -9.87 9.52
N LYS A 72 1.29 -10.89 9.31
CA LYS A 72 1.06 -11.88 8.25
C LYS A 72 -0.18 -12.74 8.51
N ILE A 73 -0.44 -13.12 9.76
CA ILE A 73 -1.68 -13.80 10.14
C ILE A 73 -2.90 -12.92 9.82
N MET A 74 -2.84 -11.63 10.16
CA MET A 74 -3.89 -10.65 9.84
C MET A 74 -4.09 -10.54 8.32
N LEU A 75 -3.01 -10.37 7.56
CA LEU A 75 -3.05 -10.24 6.10
C LEU A 75 -3.65 -11.49 5.45
N ASN A 76 -3.22 -12.67 5.87
CA ASN A 76 -3.71 -13.95 5.34
C ASN A 76 -5.21 -14.13 5.62
N LYS A 77 -5.69 -13.73 6.80
CA LYS A 77 -7.12 -13.78 7.15
C LYS A 77 -7.95 -12.82 6.29
N ALA A 78 -7.46 -11.61 6.04
CA ALA A 78 -8.15 -10.61 5.23
C ALA A 78 -8.05 -10.88 3.72
N ARG A 79 -7.06 -11.66 3.28
CA ARG A 79 -6.78 -11.91 1.86
C ARG A 79 -7.98 -12.45 1.09
N GLY A 80 -8.83 -13.28 1.71
CA GLY A 80 -10.01 -13.87 1.09
C GLY A 80 -11.13 -12.87 0.76
N ALA A 81 -11.11 -11.66 1.33
CA ALA A 81 -12.09 -10.62 1.03
C ALA A 81 -11.71 -9.75 -0.19
N LEU A 82 -10.46 -9.81 -0.65
CA LEU A 82 -9.99 -8.97 -1.75
C LEU A 82 -10.68 -9.31 -3.07
N PHE A 83 -10.92 -8.28 -3.89
CA PHE A 83 -11.44 -8.47 -5.25
C PHE A 83 -10.39 -9.20 -6.12
N GLU A 84 -10.69 -10.44 -6.52
CA GLU A 84 -9.73 -11.31 -7.21
C GLU A 84 -9.26 -10.77 -8.56
N GLN A 85 -10.10 -9.99 -9.25
CA GLN A 85 -9.74 -9.42 -10.55
C GLN A 85 -8.88 -8.15 -10.42
N ASN A 86 -8.74 -7.59 -9.22
CA ASN A 86 -7.81 -6.49 -9.00
C ASN A 86 -6.37 -7.03 -8.99
N TRP A 87 -5.55 -6.58 -9.94
CA TRP A 87 -4.13 -6.96 -10.01
C TRP A 87 -3.39 -6.70 -8.70
N ALA A 88 -3.77 -5.67 -7.93
CA ALA A 88 -3.13 -5.29 -6.69
C ALA A 88 -3.31 -6.33 -5.57
N SER A 89 -4.28 -7.24 -5.68
CA SER A 89 -4.40 -8.41 -4.79
C SER A 89 -3.14 -9.29 -4.81
N SER A 90 -2.40 -9.31 -5.93
CA SER A 90 -1.12 -10.00 -6.04
C SER A 90 -0.02 -9.42 -5.14
N LEU A 91 -0.13 -8.14 -4.73
CA LEU A 91 0.80 -7.53 -3.78
C LEU A 91 0.61 -8.12 -2.38
N ALA A 92 -0.64 -8.40 -1.97
CA ALA A 92 -0.91 -9.11 -0.72
C ALA A 92 -0.31 -10.52 -0.75
N ASP A 93 -0.48 -11.24 -1.87
CA ASP A 93 0.13 -12.56 -2.08
C ASP A 93 1.65 -12.51 -2.04
N TYR A 94 2.26 -11.46 -2.61
CA TYR A 94 3.71 -11.24 -2.55
C TYR A 94 4.19 -11.00 -1.12
N TYR A 95 3.45 -10.21 -0.34
CA TYR A 95 3.77 -9.94 1.06
C TYR A 95 3.62 -11.19 1.95
N LEU A 96 2.74 -12.11 1.57
CA LEU A 96 2.59 -13.44 2.18
C LEU A 96 3.62 -14.46 1.68
N GLY A 97 4.42 -14.12 0.67
CA GLY A 97 5.40 -15.03 0.06
C GLY A 97 4.80 -16.11 -0.85
N ILE A 98 3.51 -15.98 -1.21
CA ILE A 98 2.79 -16.92 -2.08
C ILE A 98 3.22 -16.76 -3.54
N VAL A 99 3.46 -15.52 -3.97
CA VAL A 99 3.94 -15.21 -5.32
C VAL A 99 5.23 -14.39 -5.28
N ASN A 100 5.97 -14.40 -6.38
CA ASN A 100 7.18 -13.58 -6.54
C ASN A 100 6.88 -12.27 -7.30
N GLU A 101 7.90 -11.44 -7.45
CA GLU A 101 7.78 -10.14 -8.12
C GLU A 101 7.35 -10.26 -9.58
N SER A 102 7.85 -11.27 -10.30
CA SER A 102 7.47 -11.50 -11.70
C SER A 102 5.97 -11.77 -11.84
N ALA A 103 5.37 -12.48 -10.88
CA ALA A 103 3.93 -12.71 -10.85
C ALA A 103 3.13 -11.41 -10.57
N VAL A 104 3.62 -10.55 -9.67
CA VAL A 104 3.02 -9.22 -9.45
C VAL A 104 3.04 -8.39 -10.73
N ILE A 105 4.18 -8.34 -11.42
CA ILE A 105 4.31 -7.60 -12.68
C ILE A 105 3.40 -8.19 -13.77
N ALA A 106 3.30 -9.53 -13.88
CA ALA A 106 2.39 -10.17 -14.83
C ALA A 106 0.92 -9.85 -14.53
N ALA A 107 0.51 -9.82 -13.27
CA ALA A 107 -0.83 -9.41 -12.86
C ALA A 107 -1.09 -7.94 -13.19
N LEU A 108 -0.14 -7.06 -12.87
CA LEU A 108 -0.21 -5.62 -13.13
C LEU A 108 -0.43 -5.30 -14.61
N LEU A 109 0.23 -6.02 -15.52
CA LEU A 109 0.16 -5.80 -16.96
C LEU A 109 -1.12 -6.31 -17.60
N ARG A 110 -1.90 -7.14 -16.89
CA ARG A 110 -3.14 -7.71 -17.40
C ARG A 110 -4.18 -6.62 -17.64
N ASP A 111 -4.82 -6.65 -18.80
CA ASP A 111 -5.90 -5.73 -19.19
C ASP A 111 -5.50 -4.24 -19.13
N VAL A 112 -4.19 -3.95 -19.28
CA VAL A 112 -3.71 -2.58 -19.45
C VAL A 112 -4.03 -2.11 -20.87
N THR A 113 -4.84 -1.06 -20.97
CA THR A 113 -5.32 -0.53 -22.27
C THR A 113 -4.74 0.84 -22.62
N SER A 114 -4.02 1.48 -21.70
CA SER A 114 -3.42 2.80 -21.94
C SER A 114 -2.13 3.01 -21.15
N GLN A 115 -1.29 3.93 -21.63
CA GLN A 115 -0.06 4.33 -20.94
C GLN A 115 -0.35 4.99 -19.58
N THR A 116 -1.44 5.75 -19.48
CA THR A 116 -1.86 6.37 -18.21
C THR A 116 -2.17 5.29 -17.16
N GLN A 117 -2.99 4.30 -17.52
CA GLN A 117 -3.30 3.19 -16.64
C GLN A 117 -2.04 2.41 -16.24
N LEU A 118 -1.13 2.17 -17.20
CA LEU A 118 0.15 1.54 -16.92
C LEU A 118 0.96 2.32 -15.89
N ASN A 119 1.12 3.64 -16.10
CA ASN A 119 1.89 4.50 -15.19
C ASN A 119 1.32 4.52 -13.77
N HIS A 120 0.00 4.54 -13.63
CA HIS A 120 -0.68 4.50 -12.34
C HIS A 120 -0.37 3.21 -11.59
N ARG A 121 -0.58 2.06 -12.25
CA ARG A 121 -0.30 0.75 -11.63
C ARG A 121 1.18 0.57 -11.31
N LEU A 122 2.07 1.03 -12.18
CA LEU A 122 3.52 1.00 -11.94
C LEU A 122 3.90 1.86 -10.74
N CYS A 123 3.30 3.05 -10.58
CA CYS A 123 3.55 3.93 -9.43
C CYS A 123 3.28 3.19 -8.12
N GLU A 124 2.11 2.54 -8.05
CA GLU A 124 1.67 1.76 -6.90
C GLU A 124 2.56 0.54 -6.68
N ALA A 125 2.71 -0.33 -7.68
CA ALA A 125 3.48 -1.56 -7.57
C ALA A 125 4.92 -1.28 -7.13
N TYR A 126 5.60 -0.32 -7.75
CA TYR A 126 6.96 0.02 -7.37
C TYR A 126 7.03 0.53 -5.93
N PHE A 127 6.08 1.33 -5.47
CA PHE A 127 6.07 1.75 -4.07
C PHE A 127 5.95 0.56 -3.11
N TYR A 128 4.98 -0.34 -3.31
CA TYR A 128 4.78 -1.48 -2.41
C TYR A 128 5.91 -2.52 -2.51
N LEU A 129 6.49 -2.75 -3.69
CA LEU A 129 7.69 -3.59 -3.85
C LEU A 129 8.90 -2.97 -3.14
N GLY A 130 9.04 -1.64 -3.20
CA GLY A 130 10.04 -0.86 -2.49
C GLY A 130 9.89 -0.98 -0.97
N LYS A 131 8.66 -0.81 -0.45
CA LYS A 131 8.33 -0.95 0.98
C LYS A 131 8.70 -2.33 1.51
N HIS A 132 8.37 -3.39 0.77
CA HIS A 132 8.71 -4.76 1.17
C HIS A 132 10.22 -5.01 1.10
N SER A 133 10.89 -4.54 0.04
CA SER A 133 12.35 -4.66 -0.10
C SER A 133 13.08 -3.95 1.03
N ALA A 134 12.63 -2.75 1.42
CA ALA A 134 13.20 -1.99 2.53
C ALA A 134 13.03 -2.73 3.86
N TYR A 135 11.84 -3.32 4.09
CA TYR A 135 11.57 -4.14 5.26
C TYR A 135 12.50 -5.36 5.36
N LEU A 136 12.82 -6.01 4.23
CA LEU A 136 13.77 -7.12 4.18
C LEU A 136 15.26 -6.70 4.27
N GLY A 137 15.56 -5.41 4.51
CA GLY A 137 16.92 -4.89 4.51
C GLY A 137 17.57 -4.79 3.13
N LYS A 138 16.83 -5.03 2.04
CA LYS A 138 17.34 -4.98 0.66
C LYS A 138 17.36 -3.53 0.14
N TYR A 139 18.13 -2.66 0.79
CA TYR A 139 18.05 -1.21 0.59
C TYR A 139 18.37 -0.75 -0.83
N THR A 140 19.37 -1.34 -1.51
CA THR A 140 19.66 -1.03 -2.92
C THR A 140 18.46 -1.31 -3.83
N LYS A 141 17.77 -2.43 -3.60
CA LYS A 141 16.59 -2.80 -4.37
C LYS A 141 15.42 -1.86 -4.08
N ALA A 142 15.20 -1.54 -2.80
CA ALA A 142 14.19 -0.59 -2.38
C ALA A 142 14.41 0.81 -2.98
N GLU A 143 15.65 1.31 -2.97
CA GLU A 143 16.03 2.58 -3.59
C GLU A 143 15.64 2.63 -5.07
N ASN A 144 15.93 1.56 -5.82
CA ASN A 144 15.56 1.49 -7.24
C ASN A 144 14.04 1.53 -7.45
N TYR A 145 13.28 0.80 -6.63
CA TYR A 145 11.83 0.84 -6.70
C TYR A 145 11.24 2.22 -6.38
N PHE A 146 11.72 2.90 -5.34
CA PHE A 146 11.23 4.24 -5.05
C PHE A 146 11.57 5.25 -6.16
N LYS A 147 12.75 5.13 -6.79
CA LYS A 147 13.08 5.92 -8.00
C LYS A 147 12.12 5.64 -9.16
N LEU A 148 11.80 4.37 -9.39
CA LEU A 148 10.86 3.97 -10.44
C LEU A 148 9.43 4.48 -10.18
N SER A 149 8.96 4.41 -8.92
CA SER A 149 7.68 5.02 -8.53
C SER A 149 7.67 6.52 -8.81
N LEU A 150 8.75 7.24 -8.48
CA LEU A 150 8.88 8.67 -8.75
C LEU A 150 8.93 9.00 -10.25
N SER A 151 9.53 8.15 -11.08
CA SER A 151 9.64 8.38 -12.53
C SER A 151 8.31 8.26 -13.28
N THR A 152 7.27 7.70 -12.65
CA THR A 152 5.93 7.61 -13.24
C THR A 152 5.20 8.96 -13.33
N ASN A 153 5.65 9.97 -12.57
CA ASN A 153 5.05 11.32 -12.50
C ASN A 153 3.56 11.35 -12.10
N VAL A 154 3.05 10.34 -11.40
CA VAL A 154 1.67 10.30 -10.87
C VAL A 154 1.58 11.07 -9.55
N PHE A 155 1.68 12.40 -9.63
CA PHE A 155 1.85 13.30 -8.47
C PHE A 155 0.68 13.29 -7.48
N GLU A 156 -0.50 12.87 -7.92
CA GLU A 156 -1.71 12.79 -7.13
C GLU A 156 -1.68 11.63 -6.12
N TYR A 157 -0.95 10.55 -6.44
CA TYR A 157 -0.90 9.34 -5.63
C TYR A 157 -0.04 9.51 -4.38
N ILE A 158 -0.47 8.89 -3.29
CA ILE A 158 0.29 8.86 -2.03
C ILE A 158 1.60 8.11 -2.23
N GLU A 159 1.63 7.09 -3.07
CA GLU A 159 2.79 6.28 -3.42
C GLU A 159 3.90 7.15 -4.01
N HIS A 160 3.56 8.04 -4.95
CA HIS A 160 4.52 9.01 -5.51
C HIS A 160 5.02 9.99 -4.44
N LYS A 161 4.10 10.57 -3.66
CA LYS A 161 4.42 11.55 -2.61
C LYS A 161 5.37 10.95 -1.57
N TYR A 162 5.07 9.76 -1.07
CA TYR A 162 5.81 9.10 -0.01
C TYR A 162 7.03 8.31 -0.49
N ALA A 163 7.13 7.97 -1.79
CA ALA A 163 8.35 7.39 -2.34
C ALA A 163 9.58 8.29 -2.12
N ARG A 164 9.43 9.61 -2.09
CA ARG A 164 10.54 10.53 -1.74
C ARG A 164 11.03 10.34 -0.32
N ILE A 165 10.11 10.20 0.63
CA ILE A 165 10.43 10.00 2.05
C ILE A 165 11.09 8.63 2.24
N GLU A 166 10.54 7.58 1.64
CA GLU A 166 11.12 6.24 1.75
C GLU A 166 12.47 6.13 1.04
N LEU A 167 12.67 6.80 -0.10
CA LEU A 167 13.96 6.89 -0.77
C LEU A 167 15.04 7.52 0.14
N ALA A 168 14.70 8.59 0.85
CA ALA A 168 15.61 9.22 1.81
C ALA A 168 15.94 8.27 2.98
N LYS A 169 14.94 7.56 3.51
CA LYS A 169 15.12 6.57 4.58
C LYS A 169 16.05 5.43 4.17
N VAL A 170 15.83 4.80 3.02
CA VAL A 170 16.66 3.67 2.58
C VAL A 170 18.08 4.08 2.22
N ARG A 171 18.28 5.30 1.71
CA ARG A 171 19.63 5.85 1.48
C ARG A 171 20.40 6.02 2.77
N ARG A 172 19.75 6.53 3.82
CA ARG A 172 20.35 6.65 5.14
C ARG A 172 20.70 5.27 5.71
N ALA A 173 19.74 4.34 5.71
CA ALA A 173 19.97 2.99 6.21
C ALA A 173 21.12 2.27 5.48
N ARG A 174 21.26 2.47 4.16
CA ARG A 174 22.38 1.92 3.37
C ARG A 174 23.73 2.54 3.76
N LEU A 175 23.78 3.84 4.04
CA LEU A 175 25.00 4.49 4.52
C LEU A 175 25.40 3.97 5.89
N ASP A 176 24.43 3.83 6.80
CA ASP A 176 24.66 3.28 8.14
C ASP A 176 25.19 1.83 8.07
N GLU A 177 24.64 1.01 7.17
CA GLU A 177 25.11 -0.37 6.92
C GLU A 177 26.56 -0.41 6.41
N MET A 178 26.91 0.47 5.47
CA MET A 178 28.28 0.56 4.93
C MET A 178 29.30 1.03 5.97
N GLN A 179 28.88 1.82 6.96
CA GLN A 179 29.75 2.31 8.04
C GLN A 179 29.93 1.32 9.19
N ALA A 180 29.02 0.34 9.30
CA ALA A 180 29.07 -0.72 10.30
C ALA A 180 29.91 -1.94 9.88
N GLN A 181 30.39 -1.98 8.63
CA GLN A 181 31.26 -3.01 8.05
C GLN A 181 32.72 -2.56 8.07
#